data_AF-A0A9D7EB52-F1
#
_entry.id   AF-A0A9D7EB52-F1
#
_cell.length_a   1.000
_cell.length_b   1.000
_cell.length_c   1.000
_cell.angle_alpha   90.00
_cell.angle_beta   90.00
_cell.angle_gamma   90.00
#
_symmetry.space_group_name_H-M   'P 1'
#
loop_
_entity.id
_entity.type
_entity.pdbx_description
1 polymer ?
#
loop_
_entity_poly.entity_id
_entity_poly.type
_entity_poly.pdbx_seq_one_letter_code
_entity_poly.pdbx_strand_id
1 'polypeptide(L)'
;MRDFFNDRIEHMDDVKRVSPIPILATIPGSKRKRILPSEPKSLLAESFRTARINLQYLNANADRQVIGFTSSSSGEGKTFCAVNLATVLALSGKRTVIVDADMRRPRLGETLGLPEGPGLSTYLIGEAALEDVIVRTDIEGLDAITLDRCRRTRSNWWRCRGWRNCSGTCALAMIRWWSTPRRWDW
;
A
#
# COMPACT_ATOMS: atom_id res chain seq x y z
N MET A 1 -34.13 -17.26 12.43
CA MET A 1 -33.36 -18.39 11.85
C MET A 1 -32.71 -18.00 10.51
N ARG A 2 -32.15 -16.78 10.39
CA ARG A 2 -31.40 -16.32 9.20
C ARG A 2 -30.01 -15.76 9.53
N ASP A 3 -29.69 -15.55 10.81
CA ASP A 3 -28.42 -14.95 11.24
C ASP A 3 -27.31 -15.98 11.55
N PHE A 4 -27.62 -17.29 11.51
CA PHE A 4 -26.65 -18.36 11.83
C PHE A 4 -25.71 -18.73 10.66
N PHE A 5 -25.97 -18.23 9.44
CA PHE A 5 -25.14 -18.45 8.25
C PHE A 5 -24.62 -17.12 7.66
N ASN A 6 -24.42 -16.11 8.51
CA ASN A 6 -23.84 -14.85 8.08
C ASN A 6 -22.36 -14.82 8.47
N ASP A 7 -21.47 -15.14 7.53
CA ASP A 7 -20.01 -15.03 7.70
C ASP A 7 -19.51 -13.56 7.55
N ARG A 8 -20.44 -12.59 7.51
CA ARG A 8 -20.11 -11.17 7.37
C ARG A 8 -19.90 -10.53 8.74
N ILE A 9 -18.76 -9.89 8.88
CA ILE A 9 -18.47 -8.97 9.98
C ILE A 9 -19.19 -7.66 9.67
N GLU A 10 -20.24 -7.35 10.43
CA GLU A 10 -21.07 -6.15 10.20
C GLU A 10 -20.74 -5.04 11.20
N HIS A 11 -20.27 -5.42 12.38
CA HIS A 11 -19.98 -4.48 13.45
C HIS A 11 -18.53 -4.58 13.95
N MET A 12 -18.05 -3.47 14.49
CA MET A 12 -16.70 -3.37 15.03
C MET A 12 -16.49 -4.31 16.23
N ASP A 13 -17.57 -4.62 16.96
CA ASP A 13 -17.56 -5.55 18.09
C ASP A 13 -17.41 -7.01 17.65
N ASP A 14 -17.80 -7.35 16.42
CA ASP A 14 -17.57 -8.69 15.85
C ASP A 14 -16.07 -8.94 15.65
N VAL A 15 -15.33 -7.92 15.17
CA VAL A 15 -13.87 -7.99 15.01
C VAL A 15 -13.17 -8.19 16.35
N LYS A 16 -13.60 -7.46 17.39
CA LYS A 16 -13.02 -7.59 18.74
C LYS A 16 -13.28 -8.95 19.38
N ARG A 17 -14.41 -9.59 19.04
CA ARG A 17 -14.75 -10.94 19.53
C ARG A 17 -13.91 -12.03 18.86
N VAL A 18 -13.57 -11.85 17.59
CA VAL A 18 -12.87 -12.87 16.79
C VAL A 18 -11.34 -12.70 16.84
N SER A 19 -10.84 -11.49 17.12
CA SER A 19 -9.41 -11.21 17.11
C SER A 19 -8.97 -10.24 18.22
N PRO A 20 -7.83 -10.49 18.88
CA PRO A 20 -7.23 -9.57 19.86
C PRO A 20 -6.51 -8.37 19.19
N ILE A 21 -6.49 -8.30 17.85
CA ILE A 21 -5.75 -7.27 17.12
C ILE A 21 -6.46 -5.91 17.26
N PRO A 22 -5.74 -4.82 17.62
CA PRO A 22 -6.33 -3.50 17.74
C PRO A 22 -6.80 -2.98 16.38
N ILE A 23 -8.01 -2.41 16.37
CA ILE A 23 -8.61 -1.84 15.16
C ILE A 23 -8.00 -0.46 14.92
N LEU A 24 -7.27 -0.33 13.81
CA LEU A 24 -6.55 0.90 13.46
C LEU A 24 -7.48 2.01 12.98
N ALA A 25 -8.45 1.70 12.12
CA ALA A 25 -9.43 2.65 11.62
C ALA A 25 -10.58 1.93 10.91
N THR A 26 -11.73 2.59 10.85
CA THR A 26 -12.87 2.19 10.03
C THR A 26 -12.92 3.10 8.82
N ILE A 27 -12.75 2.54 7.62
CA ILE A 27 -12.74 3.31 6.37
C ILE A 27 -14.05 3.04 5.63
N PRO A 28 -14.89 4.06 5.38
CA PRO A 28 -16.10 3.86 4.58
C PRO A 28 -15.77 3.43 3.14
N GLY A 29 -16.67 2.68 2.52
CA GLY A 29 -16.51 2.30 1.11
C GLY A 29 -16.59 3.51 0.18
N SER A 30 -15.76 3.53 -0.86
CA SER A 30 -15.80 4.55 -1.91
C SER A 30 -15.67 3.94 -3.30
N LYS A 31 -16.34 4.53 -4.28
CA LYS A 31 -16.18 4.18 -5.70
C LYS A 31 -14.92 4.78 -6.32
N ARG A 32 -14.30 5.78 -5.68
CA ARG A 32 -13.10 6.45 -6.19
C ARG A 32 -11.85 5.69 -5.78
N LYS A 33 -10.85 5.64 -6.67
CA LYS A 33 -9.57 4.96 -6.43
C LYS A 33 -8.58 5.81 -5.62
N ARG A 34 -8.74 7.13 -5.63
CA ARG A 34 -7.90 8.12 -4.93
C ARG A 34 -8.78 9.26 -4.43
N ILE A 35 -8.65 9.65 -3.16
CA ILE A 35 -9.47 10.71 -2.52
C ILE A 35 -8.60 11.89 -2.15
N LEU A 36 -7.41 11.60 -1.63
CA LEU A 36 -6.42 12.62 -1.30
C LEU A 36 -5.43 12.79 -2.46
N PRO A 37 -4.96 14.01 -2.73
CA PRO A 37 -5.22 15.26 -1.99
C PRO A 37 -6.50 16.00 -2.38
N SER A 38 -7.30 15.50 -3.34
CA SER A 38 -8.41 16.23 -3.96
C SER A 38 -9.56 16.63 -3.01
N GLU A 39 -9.90 15.79 -2.02
CA GLU A 39 -11.01 16.06 -1.09
C GLU A 39 -10.56 15.99 0.39
N PRO A 40 -9.83 16.99 0.88
CA PRO A 40 -9.20 16.95 2.20
C PRO A 40 -10.19 17.07 3.36
N LYS A 41 -11.43 17.53 3.13
CA LYS A 41 -12.48 17.68 4.16
C LYS A 41 -13.51 16.53 4.17
N SER A 42 -13.28 15.48 3.38
CA SER A 42 -14.19 14.34 3.30
C SER A 42 -14.11 13.45 4.55
N LEU A 43 -15.20 12.74 4.87
CA LEU A 43 -15.22 11.74 5.94
C LEU A 43 -14.12 10.67 5.75
N LEU A 44 -13.82 10.35 4.50
CA LEU A 44 -12.77 9.41 4.13
C LEU A 44 -11.38 9.97 4.46
N ALA A 45 -11.13 11.25 4.18
CA ALA A 45 -9.89 11.91 4.58
C ALA A 45 -9.69 11.91 6.10
N GLU A 46 -10.75 12.21 6.89
CA GLU A 46 -10.68 12.13 8.36
C GLU A 46 -10.42 10.71 8.87
N SER A 47 -11.00 9.70 8.21
CA SER A 47 -10.75 8.29 8.53
C SER A 47 -9.27 7.93 8.34
N PHE A 48 -8.63 8.38 7.26
CA PHE A 48 -7.20 8.17 7.03
C PHE A 48 -6.30 9.01 7.94
N ARG A 49 -6.72 10.21 8.35
CA ARG A 49 -6.01 10.99 9.38
C ARG A 49 -6.01 10.27 10.73
N THR A 50 -7.16 9.70 11.11
CA THR A 50 -7.30 8.89 12.32
C THR A 50 -6.42 7.64 12.24
N ALA A 51 -6.43 6.93 11.10
CA ALA A 51 -5.56 5.79 10.85
C ALA A 51 -4.07 6.14 11.01
N ARG A 52 -3.63 7.28 10.48
CA ARG A 52 -2.27 7.79 10.66
C ARG A 52 -1.94 8.00 12.13
N ILE A 53 -2.80 8.68 12.88
CA ILE A 53 -2.56 8.98 14.30
C ILE A 53 -2.41 7.68 15.09
N ASN A 54 -3.31 6.72 14.90
CA ASN A 54 -3.27 5.42 15.58
C ASN A 54 -1.99 4.64 15.22
N LEU A 55 -1.58 4.70 13.95
CA LEU A 55 -0.34 4.08 13.48
C LEU A 55 0.92 4.74 14.08
N GLN A 56 0.91 6.06 14.30
CA GLN A 56 1.99 6.77 15.00
C GLN A 56 2.06 6.35 16.47
N TYR A 57 0.92 6.17 17.14
CA TYR A 57 0.89 5.69 18.52
C TYR A 57 1.44 4.27 18.67
N LEU A 58 1.07 3.35 17.76
CA LEU A 58 1.56 1.97 17.82
C LEU A 58 3.07 1.86 17.60
N ASN A 59 3.69 2.86 16.97
CA ASN A 59 5.10 2.79 16.58
C ASN A 59 5.88 4.06 16.97
N ALA A 60 5.53 4.65 18.11
CA ALA A 60 6.06 5.94 18.58
C ALA A 60 7.60 5.99 18.68
N ASN A 61 8.26 4.83 18.76
CA ASN A 61 9.72 4.71 18.92
C ASN A 61 10.46 4.32 17.62
N ALA A 62 9.78 4.18 16.48
CA ALA A 62 10.40 3.75 15.24
C ALA A 62 10.68 4.92 14.28
N ASP A 63 11.96 5.20 14.02
CA ASP A 63 12.38 6.21 13.03
C ASP A 63 12.10 5.81 11.58
N ARG A 64 11.94 4.50 11.33
CA ARG A 64 11.66 3.90 10.03
C ARG A 64 10.50 2.93 10.17
N GLN A 65 9.45 3.13 9.40
CA GLN A 65 8.28 2.25 9.42
C GLN A 65 8.12 1.61 8.06
N VAL A 66 7.95 0.28 8.04
CA VAL A 66 7.57 -0.49 6.86
C VAL A 66 6.21 -1.12 7.14
N ILE A 67 5.21 -0.74 6.37
CA ILE A 67 3.82 -1.21 6.56
C ILE A 67 3.41 -1.99 5.33
N GLY A 68 3.10 -3.27 5.51
CA GLY A 68 2.52 -4.11 4.48
C GLY A 68 0.99 -4.13 4.58
N PHE A 69 0.30 -3.93 3.46
CA PHE A 69 -1.15 -4.17 3.40
C PHE A 69 -1.41 -5.59 2.92
N THR A 70 -2.11 -6.36 3.75
CA THR A 70 -2.60 -7.69 3.40
C THR A 70 -4.11 -7.70 3.55
N SER A 71 -4.78 -8.62 2.87
CA SER A 71 -6.22 -8.77 3.05
C SER A 71 -6.63 -10.16 2.59
N SER A 72 -7.74 -10.64 3.13
CA SER A 72 -8.27 -11.99 2.94
C SER A 72 -8.73 -12.25 1.51
N SER A 73 -9.29 -11.25 0.84
CA SER A 73 -9.88 -11.40 -0.50
C SER A 73 -9.39 -10.34 -1.48
N SER A 74 -9.38 -10.70 -2.77
CA SER A 74 -9.09 -9.72 -3.83
C SER A 74 -10.24 -8.72 -3.94
N GLY A 75 -9.94 -7.42 -3.92
CA GLY A 75 -10.94 -6.36 -4.10
C GLY A 75 -11.40 -5.67 -2.81
N GLU A 76 -10.91 -6.06 -1.64
CA GLU A 76 -11.21 -5.44 -0.33
C GLU A 76 -10.62 -4.01 -0.13
N GLY A 77 -10.09 -3.40 -1.20
CA GLY A 77 -9.59 -2.04 -1.14
C GLY A 77 -8.18 -1.88 -0.55
N LYS A 78 -7.35 -2.94 -0.52
CA LYS A 78 -5.92 -2.88 -0.10
C LYS A 78 -5.17 -1.73 -0.76
N THR A 79 -5.15 -1.70 -2.09
CA THR A 79 -4.44 -0.68 -2.88
C THR A 79 -5.01 0.72 -2.60
N PHE A 80 -6.33 0.82 -2.44
CA PHE A 80 -6.99 2.08 -2.11
C PHE A 80 -6.56 2.60 -0.73
N CYS A 81 -6.56 1.73 0.28
CA CYS A 81 -6.13 2.09 1.63
C CYS A 81 -4.64 2.47 1.65
N ALA A 82 -3.80 1.70 0.95
CA ALA A 82 -2.37 1.97 0.86
C ALA A 82 -2.05 3.32 0.20
N VAL A 83 -2.66 3.61 -0.95
CA VAL A 83 -2.45 4.89 -1.66
C VAL A 83 -2.86 6.07 -0.78
N ASN A 84 -4.06 6.05 -0.22
CA ASN A 84 -4.53 7.20 0.57
C ASN A 84 -3.76 7.33 1.89
N LEU A 85 -3.38 6.24 2.56
CA LEU A 85 -2.53 6.32 3.75
C LEU A 85 -1.14 6.89 3.42
N ALA A 86 -0.54 6.44 2.31
CA ALA A 86 0.74 6.96 1.84
C ALA A 86 0.65 8.46 1.54
N THR A 87 -0.44 8.91 0.91
CA THR A 87 -0.71 10.34 0.69
C THR A 87 -0.83 11.11 2.01
N VAL A 88 -1.56 10.60 3.02
CA VAL A 88 -1.69 11.28 4.32
C VAL A 88 -0.36 11.38 5.08
N LEU A 89 0.50 10.38 4.94
CA LEU A 89 1.85 10.39 5.50
C LEU A 89 2.73 11.42 4.79
N ALA A 90 2.72 11.43 3.45
CA ALA A 90 3.44 12.41 2.64
C ALA A 90 3.03 13.86 2.96
N LEU A 91 1.71 14.12 3.01
CA LEU A 91 1.15 15.45 3.37
C LEU A 91 1.48 15.87 4.80
N SER A 92 1.86 14.94 5.69
CA SER A 92 2.33 15.27 7.04
C SER A 92 3.82 15.60 7.12
N GLY A 93 4.50 15.71 5.96
CA GLY A 93 5.93 16.00 5.87
C GLY A 93 6.83 14.77 6.01
N LYS A 94 6.27 13.55 6.01
CA LYS A 94 7.06 12.32 6.02
C LYS A 94 7.39 11.91 4.60
N ARG A 95 8.67 11.75 4.26
CA ARG A 95 9.06 11.20 2.96
C ARG A 95 8.60 9.76 2.86
N THR A 96 7.67 9.48 1.96
CA THR A 96 6.92 8.24 1.91
C THR A 96 7.09 7.58 0.54
N VAL A 97 7.22 6.26 0.55
CA VAL A 97 7.44 5.45 -0.64
C VAL A 97 6.38 4.38 -0.68
N ILE A 98 5.63 4.28 -1.76
CA ILE A 98 4.67 3.22 -1.97
C ILE A 98 5.19 2.22 -3.01
N VAL A 99 5.29 0.95 -2.62
CA VAL A 99 5.84 -0.11 -3.47
C VAL A 99 4.76 -1.10 -3.86
N ASP A 100 4.44 -1.24 -5.15
CA ASP A 100 3.51 -2.26 -5.61
C ASP A 100 4.16 -3.65 -5.54
N ALA A 101 3.60 -4.53 -4.73
CA ALA A 101 4.04 -5.91 -4.60
C ALA A 101 3.01 -6.91 -5.17
N ASP A 102 1.90 -6.43 -5.78
CA ASP A 102 0.92 -7.31 -6.45
C ASP A 102 1.35 -7.70 -7.85
N MET A 103 2.20 -8.72 -7.96
CA MET A 103 2.58 -9.24 -9.28
C MET A 103 1.40 -9.86 -10.05
N ARG A 104 0.26 -10.15 -9.41
CA ARG A 104 -0.89 -10.77 -10.08
C ARG A 104 -1.78 -9.74 -10.75
N ARG A 105 -2.07 -8.63 -10.07
CA ARG A 105 -2.97 -7.57 -10.55
C ARG A 105 -2.44 -6.18 -10.15
N PRO A 106 -1.36 -5.70 -10.78
CA PRO A 106 -0.80 -4.38 -10.47
C PRO A 106 -1.83 -3.30 -10.79
N ARG A 107 -2.13 -2.45 -9.80
CA ARG A 107 -3.11 -1.35 -9.93
C ARG A 107 -2.56 -0.01 -9.46
N LEU A 108 -1.35 0.01 -8.89
CA LEU A 108 -0.78 1.22 -8.30
C LEU A 108 -0.51 2.29 -9.37
N GLY A 109 0.16 1.91 -10.46
CA GLY A 109 0.51 2.85 -11.54
C GLY A 109 -0.70 3.54 -12.15
N GLU A 110 -1.77 2.79 -12.42
CA GLU A 110 -3.04 3.34 -12.92
C GLU A 110 -3.75 4.24 -11.90
N THR A 111 -3.63 3.92 -10.62
CA THR A 111 -4.29 4.69 -9.55
C THR A 111 -3.59 6.03 -9.31
N LEU A 112 -2.28 6.08 -9.51
CA LEU A 112 -1.46 7.28 -9.37
C LEU A 112 -1.24 8.03 -10.68
N GLY A 113 -1.69 7.49 -11.83
CA GLY A 113 -1.51 8.11 -13.14
C GLY A 113 -0.05 8.17 -13.59
N LEU A 114 0.76 7.21 -13.16
CA LEU A 114 2.20 7.20 -13.43
C LEU A 114 2.51 6.67 -14.84
N PRO A 115 3.57 7.19 -15.48
CA PRO A 115 4.03 6.69 -16.78
C PRO A 115 4.47 5.22 -16.68
N GLU A 116 4.41 4.52 -17.80
CA GLU A 116 4.96 3.17 -17.89
C GLU A 116 6.49 3.21 -17.93
N GLY A 117 7.14 2.26 -17.26
CA GLY A 117 8.60 2.21 -17.15
C GLY A 117 9.09 0.93 -16.46
N PRO A 118 10.41 0.81 -16.24
CA PRO A 118 10.98 -0.26 -15.43
C PRO A 118 10.42 -0.19 -14.01
N GLY A 119 10.07 -1.35 -13.46
CA GLY A 119 9.41 -1.45 -12.16
C GLY A 119 10.13 -2.38 -11.21
N LEU A 120 9.44 -2.75 -10.12
CA LEU A 120 10.00 -3.59 -9.07
C LEU A 120 10.52 -4.93 -9.62
N SER A 121 9.87 -5.52 -10.61
CA SER A 121 10.28 -6.83 -11.09
C SER A 121 11.55 -6.74 -11.95
N THR A 122 11.70 -5.69 -12.78
CA THR A 122 12.95 -5.36 -13.50
C THR A 122 14.13 -5.10 -12.54
N TYR A 123 13.88 -4.41 -11.43
CA TYR A 123 14.89 -4.21 -10.38
C TYR A 123 15.31 -5.53 -9.73
N LEU A 124 14.36 -6.41 -9.39
CA LEU A 124 14.64 -7.70 -8.73
C LEU A 124 15.45 -8.68 -9.60
N ILE A 125 15.42 -8.53 -10.92
CA ILE A 125 16.24 -9.33 -11.85
C ILE A 125 17.60 -8.69 -12.17
N GLY A 126 17.87 -7.48 -11.65
CA GLY A 126 19.14 -6.77 -11.83
C GLY A 126 19.27 -6.02 -13.16
N GLU A 127 18.17 -5.78 -13.87
CA GLU A 127 18.17 -5.11 -15.17
C GLU A 127 17.98 -3.58 -15.08
N ALA A 128 17.69 -3.05 -13.88
CA ALA A 128 17.55 -1.62 -13.63
C ALA A 128 18.17 -1.24 -12.28
N ALA A 129 18.71 -0.02 -12.18
CA ALA A 129 19.15 0.54 -10.90
C ALA A 129 17.94 1.01 -10.08
N LEU A 130 18.15 1.22 -8.78
CA LEU A 130 17.06 1.59 -7.87
C LEU A 130 16.53 2.99 -8.17
N GLU A 131 17.42 3.88 -8.60
CA GLU A 131 17.12 5.25 -8.97
C GLU A 131 16.22 5.33 -10.22
N ASP A 132 16.31 4.33 -11.10
CA ASP A 132 15.56 4.27 -12.35
C ASP A 132 14.11 3.77 -12.14
N VAL A 133 13.86 3.02 -11.06
CA VAL A 133 12.54 2.45 -10.74
C VAL A 133 11.73 3.31 -9.77
N ILE A 134 12.36 4.30 -9.13
CA ILE A 134 11.68 5.25 -8.25
C ILE A 134 11.05 6.35 -9.12
N VAL A 135 9.72 6.38 -9.15
CA VAL A 135 8.95 7.38 -9.89
C VAL A 135 8.35 8.39 -8.91
N ARG A 136 8.59 9.67 -9.16
CA ARG A 136 7.96 10.76 -8.40
C ARG A 136 6.49 10.86 -8.75
N THR A 137 5.64 10.99 -7.75
CA THR A 137 4.20 11.20 -7.95
C THR A 137 3.87 12.69 -8.08
N ASP A 138 2.60 13.00 -8.35
CA ASP A 138 2.05 14.36 -8.30
C ASP A 138 1.93 14.92 -6.87
N ILE A 139 2.21 14.12 -5.85
CA ILE A 139 2.12 14.49 -4.43
C ILE A 139 3.53 14.71 -3.88
N GLU A 140 3.75 15.90 -3.30
CA GLU A 140 5.01 16.23 -2.66
C GLU A 140 5.34 15.26 -1.51
N GLY A 141 6.58 14.75 -1.52
CA GLY A 141 7.06 13.79 -0.52
C GLY A 141 6.55 12.36 -0.68
N LEU A 142 5.80 12.06 -1.75
CA LEU A 142 5.39 10.70 -2.10
C LEU A 142 6.09 10.22 -3.38
N ASP A 143 6.90 9.18 -3.23
CA ASP A 143 7.52 8.45 -4.32
C ASP A 143 6.86 7.07 -4.49
N ALA A 144 6.88 6.52 -5.69
CA ALA A 144 6.26 5.24 -6.01
C ALA A 144 7.21 4.32 -6.75
N ILE A 145 7.16 3.03 -6.41
CA ILE A 145 7.78 1.95 -7.18
C ILE A 145 6.63 1.10 -7.68
N THR A 146 6.36 1.15 -8.98
CA THR A 146 5.32 0.35 -9.62
C THR A 146 5.87 -0.99 -10.07
N LEU A 147 4.98 -1.90 -10.44
CA LEU A 147 5.38 -3.07 -11.22
C LEU A 147 5.44 -2.68 -12.69
N ASP A 148 6.46 -3.19 -13.38
CA ASP A 148 6.57 -3.12 -14.81
C ASP A 148 5.36 -3.82 -15.44
N ARG A 149 4.70 -3.14 -16.39
CA ARG A 149 3.75 -3.85 -17.24
C ARG A 149 4.57 -4.75 -18.14
N CYS A 150 4.38 -6.06 -17.99
CA CYS A 150 4.87 -7.06 -18.91
C CYS A 150 4.59 -6.62 -20.36
N ARG A 151 5.62 -6.13 -21.06
CA ARG A 151 5.60 -5.97 -22.52
C ARG A 151 5.57 -7.37 -23.11
N ARG A 152 4.36 -7.93 -23.21
CA ARG A 152 3.93 -9.08 -24.01
C ARG A 152 5.09 -9.93 -24.58
N THR A 153 5.80 -10.66 -23.72
CA THR A 153 6.56 -11.85 -24.10
C THR A 153 6.33 -12.91 -23.02
N ARG A 154 5.39 -13.80 -23.33
CA ARG A 154 5.07 -14.99 -22.52
C ARG A 154 6.29 -15.89 -22.52
N SER A 155 7.02 -15.98 -21.40
CA SER A 155 7.55 -17.23 -20.84
C SER A 155 8.58 -16.96 -19.73
N ASN A 156 8.37 -17.58 -18.55
CA ASN A 156 9.40 -17.86 -17.53
C ASN A 156 9.82 -16.81 -16.48
N TRP A 157 8.93 -15.91 -16.05
CA TRP A 157 9.22 -15.02 -14.91
C TRP A 157 9.34 -15.70 -13.52
N TRP A 158 8.70 -16.85 -13.31
CA TRP A 158 8.70 -17.57 -12.01
C TRP A 158 10.02 -18.28 -11.64
N ARG A 159 11.06 -18.21 -12.50
CA ARG A 159 12.31 -18.95 -12.33
C ARG A 159 13.46 -18.16 -11.69
N CYS A 160 13.25 -16.90 -11.33
CA CYS A 160 14.28 -16.06 -10.70
C CYS A 160 14.61 -16.55 -9.28
N ARG A 161 15.92 -16.75 -9.03
CA ARG A 161 16.50 -17.51 -7.89
C ARG A 161 16.30 -16.89 -6.49
N GLY A 162 15.56 -15.79 -6.35
CA GLY A 162 15.41 -15.05 -5.09
C GLY A 162 14.15 -15.37 -4.26
N TRP A 163 13.20 -16.15 -4.80
CA TRP A 163 11.92 -16.44 -4.12
C TRP A 163 11.81 -17.93 -3.81
N ARG A 164 12.45 -18.38 -2.74
CA ARG A 164 12.09 -19.63 -2.05
C ARG A 164 11.48 -19.21 -0.71
N ASN A 165 10.21 -19.57 -0.46
CA ASN A 165 9.42 -19.32 0.76
C ASN A 165 8.46 -18.12 0.79
N CYS A 166 7.70 -17.86 -0.27
CA CYS A 166 6.43 -17.15 -0.15
C CYS A 166 5.26 -18.07 -0.52
N SER A 167 4.97 -19.02 0.37
CA SER A 167 3.71 -19.75 0.35
C SER A 167 2.58 -18.83 0.86
N GLY A 168 1.76 -18.32 -0.06
CA GLY A 168 0.33 -18.22 0.20
C GLY A 168 -0.29 -16.91 0.70
N THR A 169 0.42 -15.78 0.81
CA THR A 169 -0.22 -14.54 1.29
C THR A 169 0.08 -13.33 0.42
N CYS A 170 -0.97 -12.77 -0.18
CA CYS A 170 -0.97 -11.55 -0.99
C CYS A 170 -0.49 -10.35 -0.14
N ALA A 171 0.81 -10.09 -0.12
CA ALA A 171 1.40 -8.88 0.42
C ALA A 171 1.38 -7.79 -0.67
N LEU A 172 0.70 -6.67 -0.39
CA LEU A 172 0.51 -5.58 -1.35
C LEU A 172 0.79 -4.25 -0.69
N ALA A 173 1.55 -3.39 -1.35
CA ALA A 173 1.93 -2.08 -0.84
C ALA A 173 2.78 -2.13 0.43
N MET A 174 4.09 -1.95 0.26
CA MET A 174 4.94 -1.52 1.37
C MET A 174 4.98 0.00 1.39
N ILE A 175 4.60 0.59 2.51
CA ILE A 175 4.84 1.99 2.79
C ILE A 175 6.10 2.09 3.64
N ARG A 176 7.17 2.72 3.12
CA ARG A 176 8.34 3.10 3.91
C ARG A 176 8.38 4.61 4.08
N TRP A 177 8.58 5.11 5.31
CA TRP A 177 8.84 6.54 5.53
C TRP A 177 9.97 6.82 6.51
N TRP A 178 10.51 8.04 6.46
CA TRP A 178 11.58 8.54 7.33
C TRP A 178 11.26 9.90 7.98
N SER A 179 11.84 10.15 9.15
CA SER A 179 11.76 11.41 9.90
C SER A 179 12.81 12.46 9.47
N THR A 180 13.89 12.08 8.77
CA THR A 180 15.05 12.95 8.45
C THR A 180 15.18 13.34 6.97
N PRO A 181 15.82 14.49 6.62
CA PRO A 181 15.85 15.02 5.25
C PRO A 181 16.84 14.37 4.28
N ARG A 182 17.64 13.36 4.68
CA ARG A 182 18.71 12.82 3.82
C ARG A 182 18.16 12.01 2.66
N ARG A 183 18.81 12.14 1.49
CA ARG A 183 18.56 11.36 0.27
C ARG A 183 18.70 9.87 0.56
N TRP A 184 18.04 9.05 -0.25
CA TRP A 184 17.89 7.59 -0.16
C TRP A 184 19.17 6.79 0.14
N ASP A 185 19.60 6.81 1.40
CA ASP A 185 20.64 5.91 1.91
C ASP A 185 19.90 4.65 2.42
N TRP A 186 20.03 3.56 1.67
CA TRP A 186 19.34 2.29 1.89
C TRP A 186 19.95 1.47 3.02
#